data_AF-A0A3D4PFT3-F1
#
_entry.id   AF-A0A3D4PFT3-F1
#
_cell.length_a   1.000
_cell.length_b   1.000
_cell.length_c   1.000
_cell.angle_alpha   90.00
_cell.angle_beta   90.00
_cell.angle_gamma   90.00
#
_symmetry.space_group_name_H-M   'P 1'
#
loop_
_entity.id
_entity.type
_entity.pdbx_description
1 polymer ?
#
loop_
_entity_poly.entity_id
_entity_poly.type
_entity_poly.pdbx_seq_one_letter_code
_entity_poly.pdbx_strand_id
1 'polypeptide(L)'
;MQHFLQNLVSIFIYIVFFLSLYRWAKWARIGFSSVENSTPLCFQRNPETRSPVPAAPIWLAIFWVALQVSSNLLSTSTEGPQSSFPNYSGLFMLTTLLPACIGSLLIFLWKVSPQAGKITDYFRSESILLELKSGFQLFVMAFAPTFLLLLLSLLWKTPETQHVLLKMLHQQSDPLLLCLIGFGAVVVAPLFEELLFRILLLNGFLEKLRTLGYSEQNRKRVAVLVISIIFCLGHGKYDALQLMPLALCLAWSQIQRKSYWSVVLAHAFFNASMLMLMLASSGAEVD
;
A
#
# COMPACT_ATOMS: atom_id res chain seq x y z
N MET A 1 1.37 16.50 -28.20
CA MET A 1 0.58 16.36 -26.94
C MET A 1 1.22 15.35 -25.98
N GLN A 2 1.67 14.18 -26.46
CA GLN A 2 2.28 13.12 -25.65
C GLN A 2 3.58 13.52 -24.95
N HIS A 3 4.55 14.11 -25.67
CA HIS A 3 5.78 14.65 -25.03
C HIS A 3 5.49 15.73 -23.98
N PHE A 4 4.45 16.55 -24.18
CA PHE A 4 4.05 17.54 -23.19
C PHE A 4 3.55 16.87 -21.90
N LEU A 5 2.71 15.83 -22.02
CA LEU A 5 2.24 15.05 -20.88
C LEU A 5 3.39 14.33 -20.16
N GLN A 6 4.32 13.73 -20.90
CA GLN A 6 5.52 13.10 -20.34
C GLN A 6 6.37 14.10 -19.55
N ASN A 7 6.59 15.30 -20.09
CA ASN A 7 7.32 16.36 -19.40
C ASN A 7 6.62 16.78 -18.11
N LEU A 8 5.29 16.91 -18.13
CA LEU A 8 4.52 17.23 -16.92
C LEU A 8 4.63 16.14 -15.85
N VAL A 9 4.54 14.85 -16.24
CA VAL A 9 4.71 13.73 -15.31
C VAL A 9 6.13 13.74 -14.72
N SER A 10 7.16 13.91 -15.53
CA SER A 10 8.55 14.00 -15.07
C SER A 10 8.76 15.15 -14.09
N ILE A 11 8.26 16.35 -14.40
CA ILE A 11 8.31 17.51 -13.49
C ILE A 11 7.62 17.19 -12.16
N PHE A 12 6.42 16.59 -12.20
CA PHE A 12 5.71 16.19 -10.99
C PHE A 12 6.53 15.20 -10.15
N ILE A 13 7.08 14.16 -10.76
CA ILE A 13 7.90 13.15 -10.08
C ILE A 13 9.13 13.78 -9.44
N TYR A 14 9.83 14.69 -10.13
CA TYR A 14 10.96 15.42 -9.56
C TYR A 14 10.54 16.28 -8.37
N ILE A 15 9.44 17.02 -8.47
CA ILE A 15 8.92 17.84 -7.36
C ILE A 15 8.64 16.96 -6.14
N VAL A 16 7.91 15.85 -6.31
CA VAL A 16 7.59 14.94 -5.19
C VAL A 16 8.86 14.32 -4.61
N PHE A 17 9.80 13.90 -5.47
CA PHE A 17 11.07 13.32 -5.05
C PHE A 17 11.92 14.28 -4.21
N PHE A 18 12.15 15.50 -4.69
CA PHE A 18 12.93 16.49 -3.94
C PHE A 18 12.19 16.97 -2.68
N LEU A 19 10.87 17.09 -2.72
CA LEU A 19 10.07 17.39 -1.53
C LEU A 19 10.19 16.28 -0.49
N SER A 20 10.19 15.01 -0.91
CA SER A 20 10.43 13.85 -0.05
C SER A 20 11.79 13.92 0.63
N LEU A 21 12.86 14.13 -0.15
CA LEU A 21 14.22 14.29 0.38
C LEU A 21 14.31 15.46 1.36
N TYR A 22 13.72 16.60 1.03
CA TYR A 22 13.69 17.76 1.92
C TYR A 22 13.00 17.44 3.25
N ARG A 23 11.85 16.74 3.21
CA ARG A 23 11.10 16.38 4.42
C ARG A 23 11.89 15.41 5.30
N TRP A 24 12.52 14.40 4.71
CA TRP A 24 13.43 13.50 5.43
C TRP A 24 14.62 14.25 6.03
N ALA A 25 15.30 15.09 5.26
CA ALA A 25 16.43 15.88 5.75
C ALA A 25 16.03 16.82 6.89
N LYS A 26 14.88 17.49 6.78
CA LYS A 26 14.33 18.35 7.84
C LYS A 26 14.07 17.56 9.11
N TRP A 27 13.44 16.39 9.00
CA TRP A 27 13.12 15.57 10.18
C TRP A 27 14.38 14.96 10.83
N ALA A 28 15.32 14.49 10.01
CA ALA A 28 16.61 13.96 10.47
C ALA A 28 17.46 15.02 11.19
N ARG A 29 17.48 16.27 10.70
CA ARG A 29 18.20 17.39 11.34
C ARG A 29 17.70 17.70 12.75
N ILE A 30 16.42 17.47 13.00
CA ILE A 30 15.81 17.65 14.33
C ILE A 30 16.07 16.39 15.20
N GLY A 31 16.97 15.51 14.78
CA GLY A 31 17.46 14.34 15.52
C GLY A 31 16.43 13.22 15.62
N PHE A 32 15.43 13.19 14.73
CA PHE A 32 14.22 12.38 14.93
C PHE A 32 13.64 12.57 16.34
N SER A 33 13.87 13.74 16.96
CA SER A 33 13.52 13.95 18.36
C SER A 33 12.01 13.85 18.52
N SER A 34 11.60 13.26 19.64
CA SER A 34 10.19 13.06 19.98
C SER A 34 9.49 14.37 20.39
N VAL A 35 10.05 15.53 20.06
CA VAL A 35 9.38 16.80 20.29
C VAL A 35 8.17 16.84 19.37
N GLU A 36 6.99 16.82 20.00
CA GLU A 36 5.68 16.65 19.35
C GLU A 36 5.48 17.65 18.20
N ASN A 37 5.98 18.87 18.37
CA ASN A 37 5.89 19.96 17.40
C ASN A 37 6.78 19.79 16.16
N SER A 38 7.80 18.92 16.19
CA SER A 38 8.69 18.66 15.05
C SER A 38 8.41 17.35 14.31
N THR A 39 7.54 16.50 14.86
CA THR A 39 7.18 15.23 14.23
C THR A 39 6.26 15.49 13.03
N PRO A 40 6.54 14.93 11.85
CA PRO A 40 5.63 15.02 10.70
C PRO A 40 4.21 14.62 11.11
N LEU A 41 3.20 15.35 10.62
CA LEU A 41 1.78 15.08 10.89
C LEU A 41 1.43 13.61 10.66
N CYS A 42 1.96 13.01 9.59
CA CYS A 42 1.80 11.58 9.27
C CYS A 42 2.32 10.59 10.33
N PHE A 43 3.18 11.04 11.25
CA PHE A 43 3.76 10.23 12.34
C PHE A 43 3.44 10.77 13.74
N GLN A 44 2.58 11.78 13.85
CA GLN A 44 2.13 12.27 15.14
C GLN A 44 1.38 11.17 15.91
N ARG A 45 1.65 11.09 17.21
CA ARG A 45 1.13 10.06 18.09
C ARG A 45 -0.29 10.42 18.51
N ASN A 46 -1.23 9.51 18.26
CA ASN A 46 -2.55 9.53 18.88
C ASN A 46 -2.51 8.65 20.15
N PRO A 47 -2.75 9.22 21.35
CA PRO A 47 -2.69 8.48 22.61
C PRO A 47 -3.82 7.47 22.80
N GLU A 48 -4.92 7.57 22.06
CA GLU A 48 -6.13 6.75 22.25
C GLU A 48 -5.87 5.24 22.17
N THR A 49 -6.42 4.46 23.09
CA THR A 49 -6.32 3.00 23.03
C THR A 49 -7.21 2.43 21.93
N ARG A 50 -6.74 1.37 21.27
CA ARG A 50 -7.54 0.65 20.28
C ARG A 50 -8.26 -0.53 20.92
N SER A 51 -9.49 -0.73 20.46
CA SER A 51 -10.27 -1.95 20.66
C SER A 51 -9.52 -3.20 20.16
N PRO A 52 -9.61 -4.36 20.84
CA PRO A 52 -8.99 -5.60 20.36
C PRO A 52 -9.57 -6.03 19.01
N VAL A 53 -8.74 -6.68 18.19
CA VAL A 53 -9.16 -7.20 16.89
C VAL A 53 -9.69 -8.63 17.07
N PRO A 54 -10.88 -8.98 16.55
CA PRO A 54 -11.41 -10.33 16.70
C PRO A 54 -10.59 -11.38 15.96
N ALA A 55 -10.50 -12.59 16.52
CA ALA A 55 -9.66 -13.66 15.98
C ALA A 55 -10.14 -14.18 14.60
N ALA A 56 -11.46 -14.28 14.38
CA ALA A 56 -12.02 -14.82 13.14
C ALA A 56 -11.57 -14.04 11.87
N PRO A 57 -11.75 -12.71 11.77
CA PRO A 57 -11.25 -11.96 10.61
C PRO A 57 -9.72 -11.96 10.51
N ILE A 58 -8.97 -12.06 11.62
CA ILE A 58 -7.50 -12.23 11.57
C ILE A 58 -7.14 -13.56 10.87
N TRP A 59 -7.77 -14.66 11.24
CA TRP A 59 -7.46 -15.96 10.64
C TRP A 59 -7.80 -16.00 9.16
N LEU A 60 -8.94 -15.42 8.76
CA LEU A 60 -9.28 -15.29 7.34
C LEU A 60 -8.26 -14.40 6.60
N ALA A 61 -7.80 -13.31 7.22
CA ALA A 61 -6.77 -12.45 6.66
C ALA A 61 -5.43 -13.18 6.49
N ILE A 62 -5.00 -13.94 7.49
CA ILE A 62 -3.78 -14.76 7.43
C ILE A 62 -3.90 -15.80 6.32
N PHE A 63 -5.03 -16.51 6.23
CA PHE A 63 -5.28 -17.50 5.19
C PHE A 63 -5.21 -16.87 3.80
N TRP A 64 -5.88 -15.73 3.59
CA TRP A 64 -5.85 -15.01 2.32
C TRP A 64 -4.42 -14.60 1.92
N VAL A 65 -3.69 -13.97 2.84
CA VAL A 65 -2.31 -13.53 2.58
C VAL A 65 -1.38 -14.72 2.35
N ALA A 66 -1.53 -15.80 3.10
CA ALA A 66 -0.75 -17.01 2.88
C ALA A 66 -0.99 -17.58 1.48
N LEU A 67 -2.25 -17.68 1.05
CA LEU A 67 -2.60 -18.11 -0.30
C LEU A 67 -1.97 -17.21 -1.38
N GLN A 68 -2.07 -15.88 -1.22
CA GLN A 68 -1.50 -14.91 -2.15
C GLN A 68 0.03 -15.00 -2.22
N VAL A 69 0.71 -15.05 -1.07
CA VAL A 69 2.17 -15.17 -1.00
C VAL A 69 2.62 -16.52 -1.59
N SER A 70 1.96 -17.62 -1.25
CA SER A 70 2.26 -18.93 -1.83
C SER A 70 2.06 -18.92 -3.34
N SER A 71 0.98 -18.32 -3.84
CA SER A 71 0.74 -18.19 -5.28
C SER A 71 1.87 -17.41 -5.97
N ASN A 72 2.29 -16.29 -5.41
CA ASN A 72 3.37 -15.46 -6.00
C ASN A 72 4.75 -16.11 -5.94
N LEU A 73 5.01 -16.95 -4.93
CA LEU A 73 6.29 -17.66 -4.80
C LEU A 73 6.34 -18.90 -5.69
N LEU A 74 5.20 -19.59 -5.86
CA LEU A 74 5.09 -20.82 -6.64
C LEU A 74 4.81 -20.59 -8.12
N SER A 75 4.31 -19.41 -8.50
CA SER A 75 4.11 -19.06 -9.90
C SER A 75 5.46 -19.05 -10.62
N THR A 76 5.78 -20.16 -11.29
CA THR A 76 6.77 -20.19 -12.36
C THR A 76 6.12 -19.46 -13.53
N SER A 77 6.85 -18.52 -14.14
CA SER A 77 6.40 -17.72 -15.28
C SER A 77 6.10 -18.64 -16.48
N THR A 78 4.98 -19.34 -16.43
CA THR A 78 4.46 -20.13 -17.54
C THR A 78 3.54 -19.20 -18.29
N GLU A 79 4.02 -18.74 -19.44
CA GLU A 79 3.26 -17.93 -20.37
C GLU A 79 2.04 -18.73 -20.82
N GLY A 80 0.91 -18.52 -20.17
CA GLY A 80 -0.38 -18.95 -20.71
C GLY A 80 -0.62 -18.25 -22.05
N PRO A 81 -1.34 -18.89 -22.99
CA PRO A 81 -1.62 -18.30 -24.29
C PRO A 81 -2.25 -16.91 -24.11
N GLN A 82 -1.58 -15.88 -24.64
CA GLN A 82 -2.07 -14.51 -24.62
C GLN A 82 -3.35 -14.44 -25.45
N SER A 83 -4.50 -14.28 -24.79
CA SER A 83 -5.76 -14.06 -25.48
C SER A 83 -5.72 -12.71 -26.18
N SER A 84 -6.12 -12.67 -27.45
CA SER A 84 -6.10 -11.46 -28.30
C SER A 84 -7.00 -10.34 -27.77
N PHE A 85 -7.95 -10.66 -26.89
CA PHE A 85 -8.90 -9.72 -26.30
C PHE A 85 -8.74 -9.63 -24.77
N PRO A 86 -8.89 -8.43 -24.19
CA PRO A 86 -8.85 -8.25 -22.75
C PRO A 86 -10.10 -8.88 -22.12
N ASN A 87 -9.90 -9.79 -21.17
CA ASN A 87 -10.99 -10.37 -20.38
C ASN A 87 -11.44 -9.37 -19.29
N TYR A 88 -12.26 -8.38 -19.69
CA TYR A 88 -12.77 -7.35 -18.78
C TYR A 88 -13.49 -7.93 -17.56
N SER A 89 -14.28 -8.98 -17.75
CA SER A 89 -14.99 -9.65 -16.65
C SER A 89 -14.02 -10.26 -15.65
N GLY A 90 -12.99 -10.96 -16.12
CA GLY A 90 -11.96 -11.55 -15.25
C GLY A 90 -11.18 -10.47 -14.50
N LEU A 91 -10.83 -9.39 -15.19
CA LEU A 91 -10.12 -8.26 -14.59
C LEU A 91 -10.97 -7.55 -13.53
N PHE A 92 -12.24 -7.24 -13.83
CA PHE A 92 -13.17 -6.63 -12.88
C PHE A 92 -13.41 -7.55 -11.67
N MET A 93 -13.57 -8.86 -11.92
CA MET A 93 -13.70 -9.83 -10.83
C MET A 93 -12.48 -9.82 -9.91
N LEU A 94 -11.26 -9.87 -10.48
CA LEU A 94 -10.02 -9.96 -9.71
C LEU A 94 -9.67 -8.65 -8.98
N THR A 95 -9.79 -7.51 -9.65
CA THR A 95 -9.32 -6.21 -9.13
C THR A 95 -10.36 -5.49 -8.28
N THR A 96 -11.65 -5.81 -8.45
CA THR A 96 -12.75 -5.07 -7.82
C THR A 96 -13.66 -5.99 -7.01
N LEU A 97 -14.35 -6.92 -7.67
CA LEU A 97 -15.42 -7.69 -7.02
C LEU A 97 -14.90 -8.58 -5.89
N LEU A 98 -13.83 -9.34 -6.15
CA LEU A 98 -13.28 -10.29 -5.19
C LEU A 98 -12.71 -9.58 -3.94
N PRO A 99 -11.87 -8.52 -4.04
CA PRO A 99 -11.46 -7.72 -2.89
C PRO A 99 -12.64 -7.12 -2.12
N ALA A 100 -13.67 -6.61 -2.82
CA ALA A 100 -14.85 -6.04 -2.18
C ALA A 100 -15.66 -7.10 -1.40
N CYS A 101 -15.84 -8.29 -1.97
CA CYS A 101 -16.52 -9.41 -1.33
C CYS A 101 -15.76 -9.89 -0.08
N ILE A 102 -14.44 -10.05 -0.17
CA ILE A 102 -13.61 -10.49 0.97
C ILE A 102 -13.55 -9.40 2.03
N GLY A 103 -13.37 -8.15 1.65
CA GLY A 103 -13.42 -7.01 2.58
C GLY A 103 -14.75 -6.95 3.33
N SER A 104 -15.86 -7.14 2.61
CA SER A 104 -17.20 -7.20 3.20
C SER A 104 -17.36 -8.38 4.17
N LEU A 105 -16.84 -9.55 3.80
CA LEU A 105 -16.82 -10.74 4.66
C LEU A 105 -15.99 -10.51 5.93
N LEU A 106 -14.82 -9.88 5.83
CA LEU A 106 -13.98 -9.53 6.99
C LEU A 106 -14.71 -8.59 7.94
N ILE A 107 -15.40 -7.57 7.42
CA ILE A 107 -16.20 -6.64 8.23
C ILE A 107 -17.40 -7.35 8.85
N PHE A 108 -18.06 -8.23 8.12
CA PHE A 108 -19.17 -9.05 8.64
C PHE A 108 -18.69 -9.94 9.79
N LEU A 109 -17.59 -10.69 9.59
CA LEU A 109 -16.98 -11.54 10.61
C LEU A 109 -16.59 -10.74 11.85
N TRP A 110 -16.08 -9.51 11.69
CA TRP A 110 -15.84 -8.62 12.81
C TRP A 110 -17.12 -8.35 13.61
N LYS A 111 -18.20 -7.93 12.93
CA LYS A 111 -19.46 -7.54 13.58
C LYS A 111 -20.13 -8.69 14.34
N VAL A 112 -20.01 -9.92 13.85
CA VAL A 112 -20.60 -11.11 14.50
C VAL A 112 -19.67 -11.75 15.52
N SER A 113 -18.40 -11.34 15.58
CA SER A 113 -17.45 -11.94 16.52
C SER A 113 -17.76 -11.56 17.97
N PRO A 114 -17.85 -12.53 18.89
CA PRO A 114 -18.01 -12.24 20.30
C PRO A 114 -16.79 -11.46 20.82
N GLN A 115 -17.02 -10.54 21.75
CA GLN A 115 -15.97 -9.70 22.37
C GLN A 115 -15.22 -8.77 21.39
N ALA A 116 -15.75 -8.58 20.18
CA ALA A 116 -15.22 -7.61 19.24
C ALA A 116 -15.36 -6.20 19.80
N GLY A 117 -14.27 -5.44 19.81
CA GLY A 117 -14.38 -4.01 20.04
C GLY A 117 -15.01 -3.30 18.83
N LYS A 118 -15.32 -2.01 18.99
CA LYS A 118 -16.07 -1.27 17.97
C LYS A 118 -15.20 -1.07 16.72
N ILE A 119 -15.67 -1.58 15.57
CA ILE A 119 -14.97 -1.40 14.29
C ILE A 119 -14.76 0.10 13.96
N THR A 120 -15.68 0.96 14.38
CA THR A 120 -15.59 2.41 14.21
C THR A 120 -14.35 3.02 14.85
N ASP A 121 -13.72 2.35 15.84
CA ASP A 121 -12.46 2.80 16.44
C ASP A 121 -11.29 2.77 15.45
N TYR A 122 -11.43 1.99 14.38
CA TYR A 122 -10.43 1.83 13.34
C TYR A 122 -10.68 2.73 12.13
N PHE A 123 -11.93 3.12 11.88
CA PHE A 123 -12.34 3.97 10.76
C PHE A 123 -12.57 5.43 11.17
N ARG A 124 -12.01 5.85 12.32
CA ARG A 124 -12.10 7.24 12.80
C ARG A 124 -11.48 8.18 11.78
N SER A 125 -12.16 9.30 11.57
CA SER A 125 -11.64 10.46 10.85
C SER A 125 -11.69 11.64 11.81
N GLU A 126 -10.58 12.34 11.99
CA GLU A 126 -10.57 13.57 12.79
C GLU A 126 -11.24 14.70 11.99
N SER A 127 -10.73 14.94 10.79
CA SER A 127 -11.34 15.80 9.77
C SER A 127 -10.80 15.41 8.40
N ILE A 128 -11.64 15.54 7.36
CA ILE A 128 -11.26 15.19 5.99
C ILE A 128 -9.97 15.91 5.56
N LEU A 129 -9.84 17.19 5.90
CA LEU A 129 -8.66 17.99 5.58
C LEU A 129 -7.39 17.47 6.27
N LEU A 130 -7.50 17.03 7.53
CA LEU A 130 -6.36 16.49 8.26
C LEU A 130 -5.95 15.11 7.73
N GLU A 131 -6.92 14.25 7.39
CA GLU A 131 -6.64 12.96 6.76
C GLU A 131 -5.95 13.14 5.41
N LEU A 132 -6.43 14.08 4.60
CA LEU A 132 -5.84 14.41 3.30
C LEU A 132 -4.40 14.93 3.45
N LYS A 133 -4.17 15.88 4.37
CA LYS A 133 -2.84 16.42 4.65
C LYS A 133 -1.89 15.35 5.17
N SER A 134 -2.37 14.50 6.08
CA SER A 134 -1.58 13.42 6.68
C SER A 134 -1.23 12.35 5.65
N GLY A 135 -2.21 11.91 4.85
CA GLY A 135 -2.02 10.94 3.79
C GLY A 135 -1.09 11.46 2.69
N PHE A 136 -1.28 12.71 2.24
CA PHE A 136 -0.38 13.32 1.27
C PHE A 136 1.05 13.46 1.81
N GLN A 137 1.23 13.90 3.06
CA GLN A 137 2.55 13.97 3.65
C GLN A 137 3.20 12.59 3.77
N LEU A 138 2.44 11.55 4.14
CA LEU A 138 2.93 10.19 4.23
C LEU A 138 3.37 9.65 2.87
N PHE A 139 2.57 9.89 1.83
CA PHE A 139 2.92 9.60 0.43
C PHE A 139 4.26 10.25 0.05
N VAL A 140 4.39 11.56 0.29
CA VAL A 140 5.62 12.30 -0.01
C VAL A 140 6.79 11.70 0.77
N MET A 141 6.64 11.40 2.06
CA MET A 141 7.71 10.76 2.85
C MET A 141 8.11 9.40 2.30
N ALA A 142 7.17 8.56 1.88
CA ALA A 142 7.47 7.25 1.32
C ALA A 142 8.10 7.32 -0.09
N PHE A 143 7.85 8.40 -0.85
CA PHE A 143 8.13 8.45 -2.28
C PHE A 143 9.61 8.30 -2.64
N ALA A 144 10.51 9.17 -2.16
CA ALA A 144 11.92 9.09 -2.54
C ALA A 144 12.60 7.76 -2.16
N PRO A 145 12.49 7.24 -0.93
CA PRO A 145 13.15 5.97 -0.61
C PRO A 145 12.59 4.81 -1.43
N THR A 146 11.28 4.77 -1.70
CA THR A 146 10.70 3.77 -2.60
C THR A 146 11.18 3.95 -4.04
N PHE A 147 11.23 5.18 -4.55
CA PHE A 147 11.69 5.46 -5.90
C PHE A 147 13.17 5.08 -6.10
N LEU A 148 14.02 5.32 -5.09
CA LEU A 148 15.42 4.88 -5.11
C LEU A 148 15.55 3.34 -5.16
N LEU A 149 14.73 2.62 -4.40
CA LEU A 149 14.73 1.15 -4.47
C LEU A 149 14.08 0.62 -5.75
N LEU A 150 13.13 1.35 -6.35
CA LEU A 150 12.63 1.07 -7.70
C LEU A 150 13.78 1.18 -8.70
N LEU A 151 14.55 2.27 -8.70
CA LEU A 151 15.72 2.43 -9.57
C LEU A 151 16.75 1.33 -9.36
N LEU A 152 17.02 0.97 -8.10
CA LEU A 152 17.92 -0.13 -7.78
C LEU A 152 17.38 -1.47 -8.32
N SER A 153 16.06 -1.68 -8.28
CA SER A 153 15.44 -2.89 -8.80
C SER A 153 15.58 -3.06 -10.31
N LEU A 154 15.81 -1.97 -11.05
CA LEU A 154 16.06 -2.02 -12.48
C LEU A 154 17.37 -2.76 -12.83
N LEU A 155 18.27 -2.97 -11.87
CA LEU A 155 19.49 -3.76 -12.10
C LEU A 155 19.23 -5.25 -12.34
N TRP A 156 18.04 -5.76 -12.01
CA TRP A 156 17.69 -7.18 -12.14
C TRP A 156 16.26 -7.43 -12.64
N LYS A 157 15.47 -6.39 -12.89
CA LYS A 157 14.15 -6.53 -13.52
C LYS A 157 14.30 -6.58 -15.04
N THR A 158 13.56 -7.48 -15.68
CA THR A 158 13.46 -7.58 -17.14
C THR A 158 11.99 -7.37 -17.54
N PRO A 159 11.68 -7.04 -18.81
CA PRO A 159 10.30 -6.88 -19.26
C PRO A 159 9.40 -8.10 -18.96
N GLU A 160 9.98 -9.30 -18.98
CA GLU A 160 9.28 -10.55 -18.70
C GLU A 160 8.86 -10.69 -17.23
N THR A 161 9.55 -10.00 -16.32
CA THR A 161 9.28 -10.04 -14.87
C THR A 161 8.31 -8.95 -14.41
N GLN A 162 7.79 -8.14 -15.32
CA GLN A 162 6.74 -7.17 -15.01
C GLN A 162 5.42 -7.84 -14.62
N HIS A 163 4.69 -7.20 -13.72
CA HIS A 163 3.37 -7.63 -13.29
C HIS A 163 2.39 -7.70 -14.47
N VAL A 164 1.51 -8.70 -14.50
CA VAL A 164 0.59 -9.00 -15.63
C VAL A 164 -0.25 -7.79 -16.04
N LEU A 165 -0.72 -6.99 -15.08
CA LEU A 165 -1.48 -5.76 -15.35
C LEU A 165 -0.68 -4.72 -16.15
N LEU A 166 0.63 -4.64 -15.93
CA LEU A 166 1.52 -3.73 -16.66
C LEU A 166 1.73 -4.19 -18.10
N LYS A 167 1.82 -5.51 -18.31
CA LYS A 167 1.90 -6.11 -19.66
C LYS A 167 0.63 -5.81 -20.45
N MET A 168 -0.54 -5.96 -19.84
CA MET A 168 -1.83 -5.62 -20.48
C MET A 168 -1.91 -4.14 -20.87
N LEU A 169 -1.40 -3.24 -20.03
CA LEU A 169 -1.37 -1.80 -20.32
C LEU A 169 -0.44 -1.43 -21.48
N HIS A 170 0.70 -2.11 -21.63
CA HIS A 170 1.59 -1.88 -22.77
C HIS A 170 1.02 -2.42 -24.07
N GLN A 171 0.28 -3.53 -24.01
CA GLN A 171 -0.24 -4.19 -25.20
C GLN A 171 -1.48 -3.51 -25.78
N GLN A 172 -2.29 -2.80 -24.97
CA GLN A 172 -3.57 -2.25 -25.40
C GLN A 172 -3.88 -0.90 -24.75
N SER A 173 -4.02 0.14 -25.58
CA SER A 173 -4.45 1.48 -25.16
C SER A 173 -5.99 1.62 -25.11
N ASP A 174 -6.67 0.69 -24.44
CA ASP A 174 -8.13 0.77 -24.27
C ASP A 174 -8.50 1.64 -23.05
N PRO A 175 -9.28 2.72 -23.22
CA PRO A 175 -9.73 3.57 -22.12
C PRO A 175 -10.52 2.83 -21.02
N LEU A 176 -11.30 1.82 -21.37
CA LEU A 176 -12.07 1.05 -20.38
C LEU A 176 -11.14 0.20 -19.52
N LEU A 177 -10.18 -0.49 -20.13
CA LEU A 177 -9.12 -1.22 -19.44
C LEU A 177 -8.34 -0.31 -18.47
N LEU A 178 -7.93 0.87 -18.94
CA LEU A 178 -7.25 1.88 -18.12
C LEU A 178 -8.10 2.32 -16.93
N CYS A 179 -9.39 2.58 -17.13
CA CYS A 179 -10.30 2.97 -16.07
C CYS A 179 -10.49 1.86 -15.03
N LEU A 180 -10.60 0.60 -15.46
CA LEU A 180 -10.74 -0.55 -14.57
C LEU A 180 -9.48 -0.79 -13.74
N ILE A 181 -8.30 -0.78 -14.37
CA ILE A 181 -7.02 -0.93 -13.67
C ILE A 181 -6.81 0.24 -12.72
N GLY A 182 -7.07 1.47 -13.18
CA GLY A 182 -6.95 2.68 -12.37
C GLY A 182 -7.86 2.64 -11.14
N PHE A 183 -9.14 2.31 -11.31
CA PHE A 183 -10.08 2.21 -10.20
C PHE A 183 -9.69 1.09 -9.22
N GLY A 184 -9.35 -0.09 -9.74
CA GLY A 184 -8.89 -1.21 -8.92
C GLY A 184 -7.64 -0.88 -8.12
N ALA A 185 -6.60 -0.35 -8.77
CA ALA A 185 -5.31 -0.10 -8.14
C ALA A 185 -5.28 1.15 -7.24
N VAL A 186 -6.03 2.21 -7.57
CA VAL A 186 -5.99 3.50 -6.83
C VAL A 186 -7.04 3.56 -5.74
N VAL A 187 -8.16 2.85 -5.88
CA VAL A 187 -9.29 2.93 -4.93
C VAL A 187 -9.48 1.62 -4.19
N VAL A 188 -9.78 0.53 -4.93
CA VAL A 188 -10.20 -0.73 -4.30
C VAL A 188 -9.05 -1.39 -3.53
N ALA A 189 -7.88 -1.49 -4.15
CA ALA A 189 -6.71 -2.12 -3.56
C ALA A 189 -6.28 -1.40 -2.26
N PRO A 190 -6.08 -0.07 -2.21
CA PRO A 190 -5.78 0.61 -0.95
C PRO A 190 -6.83 0.39 0.14
N LEU A 191 -8.12 0.46 -0.19
CA LEU A 191 -9.18 0.20 0.80
C LEU A 191 -9.08 -1.21 1.39
N PHE A 192 -8.95 -2.21 0.53
CA PHE A 192 -8.88 -3.61 0.94
C PHE A 192 -7.57 -3.95 1.66
N GLU A 193 -6.44 -3.57 1.08
CA GLU A 193 -5.11 -3.90 1.61
C GLU A 193 -4.83 -3.20 2.93
N GLU A 194 -5.22 -1.93 3.11
CA GLU A 194 -5.05 -1.28 4.41
C GLU A 194 -5.95 -1.90 5.48
N LEU A 195 -7.15 -2.37 5.13
CA LEU A 195 -7.99 -3.14 6.06
C LEU A 195 -7.30 -4.44 6.45
N LEU A 196 -6.79 -5.17 5.47
CA LEU A 196 -6.14 -6.46 5.68
C LEU A 196 -4.84 -6.32 6.50
N PHE A 197 -3.89 -5.52 6.02
CA PHE A 197 -2.56 -5.43 6.61
C PHE A 197 -2.51 -4.50 7.82
N ARG A 198 -3.15 -3.33 7.77
CA ARG A 198 -2.96 -2.26 8.77
C ARG A 198 -4.01 -2.27 9.86
N ILE A 199 -5.20 -2.82 9.61
CA ILE A 199 -6.24 -2.99 10.62
C ILE A 199 -6.14 -4.40 11.23
N LEU A 200 -6.26 -5.45 10.42
CA LEU A 200 -6.34 -6.82 10.95
C LEU A 200 -4.97 -7.36 11.37
N LEU A 201 -4.04 -7.52 10.43
CA LEU A 201 -2.79 -8.23 10.71
C LEU A 201 -1.87 -7.44 11.64
N LEU A 202 -1.69 -6.14 11.42
CA LEU A 202 -0.83 -5.31 12.25
C LEU A 202 -1.33 -5.22 13.70
N ASN A 203 -2.60 -4.90 13.93
CA ASN A 203 -3.10 -4.75 15.31
C ASN A 203 -3.28 -6.11 15.99
N GLY A 204 -3.71 -7.14 15.26
CA GLY A 204 -3.75 -8.51 15.79
C GLY A 204 -2.37 -9.00 16.22
N PHE A 205 -1.33 -8.73 15.42
CA PHE A 205 0.03 -9.13 15.76
C PHE A 205 0.62 -8.30 16.91
N LEU A 206 0.35 -6.99 16.97
CA LEU A 206 0.69 -6.16 18.13
C LEU A 206 0.06 -6.72 19.42
N GLU A 207 -1.22 -7.07 19.38
CA GLU A 207 -1.90 -7.66 20.52
C GLU A 207 -1.25 -8.99 20.94
N LYS A 208 -0.95 -9.87 19.98
CA LYS A 208 -0.25 -11.13 20.27
C LYS A 208 1.12 -10.88 20.92
N LEU A 209 1.95 -9.99 20.36
CA LEU A 209 3.26 -9.63 20.94
C LEU A 209 3.15 -9.04 22.35
N ARG A 210 2.08 -8.28 22.64
CA ARG A 210 1.79 -7.81 24.00
C ARG A 210 1.57 -8.98 24.96
N THR A 211 0.78 -9.98 24.56
CA THR A 211 0.54 -11.17 25.41
C THR A 211 1.80 -12.02 25.62
N LEU A 212 2.77 -11.94 24.71
CA LEU A 212 4.07 -12.61 24.81
C LEU A 212 5.11 -11.82 25.65
N GLY A 213 4.72 -10.71 26.28
CA GLY A 213 5.60 -9.95 27.17
C GLY A 213 6.60 -9.02 26.49
N TYR A 214 6.45 -8.73 25.19
CA TYR A 214 7.34 -7.80 24.49
C TYR A 214 7.14 -6.36 25.01
N SER A 215 8.25 -5.64 25.21
CA SER A 215 8.23 -4.20 25.54
C SER A 215 7.50 -3.41 24.45
N GLU A 216 6.91 -2.26 24.79
CA GLU A 216 6.12 -1.45 23.84
C GLU A 216 6.93 -1.11 22.58
N GLN A 217 8.19 -0.69 22.76
CA GLN A 217 9.05 -0.30 21.65
C GLN A 217 9.43 -1.48 20.77
N ASN A 218 9.81 -2.62 21.36
CA ASN A 218 10.19 -3.82 20.60
C ASN A 218 9.00 -4.37 19.85
N ARG A 219 7.82 -4.43 20.49
CA ARG A 219 6.57 -4.83 19.85
C ARG A 219 6.28 -4.01 18.59
N LYS A 220 6.35 -2.67 18.69
CA LYS A 220 6.06 -1.78 17.54
C LYS A 220 7.05 -2.03 16.39
N ARG A 221 8.35 -2.10 16.69
CA ARG A 221 9.40 -2.35 15.69
C ARG A 221 9.22 -3.70 14.99
N VAL A 222 9.02 -4.77 15.75
CA VAL A 222 8.83 -6.12 15.22
C VAL A 222 7.57 -6.19 14.37
N ALA A 223 6.45 -5.65 14.86
CA ALA A 223 5.20 -5.69 14.10
C ALA A 223 5.28 -4.89 12.80
N VAL A 224 5.86 -3.69 12.81
CA VAL A 224 6.08 -2.90 11.60
C VAL A 224 6.94 -3.66 10.59
N LEU A 225 8.06 -4.23 11.04
CA LEU A 225 8.97 -4.95 10.14
C LEU A 225 8.30 -6.19 9.53
N VAL A 226 7.71 -7.05 10.37
CA VAL A 226 7.10 -8.31 9.91
C VAL A 226 5.94 -8.04 8.96
N ILE A 227 5.02 -7.14 9.30
CA ILE A 227 3.87 -6.85 8.45
C ILE A 227 4.31 -6.18 7.14
N SER A 228 5.34 -5.35 7.16
CA SER A 228 5.88 -4.74 5.94
C SER A 228 6.51 -5.79 5.02
N ILE A 229 7.26 -6.75 5.56
CA ILE A 229 7.82 -7.86 4.79
C ILE A 229 6.70 -8.69 4.15
N ILE A 230 5.68 -9.09 4.93
CA ILE A 230 4.57 -9.90 4.42
C ILE A 230 3.82 -9.15 3.32
N PHE A 231 3.55 -7.85 3.49
CA PHE A 231 2.95 -7.00 2.45
C PHE A 231 3.76 -7.01 1.15
N CYS A 232 5.08 -6.85 1.26
CA CYS A 232 5.98 -6.84 0.11
C CYS A 232 6.00 -8.20 -0.61
N LEU A 233 6.01 -9.32 0.13
CA LEU A 233 5.94 -10.66 -0.46
C LEU A 233 4.61 -10.91 -1.18
N GLY A 234 3.51 -10.32 -0.70
CA GLY A 234 2.20 -10.35 -1.36
C GLY A 234 2.15 -9.68 -2.74
N HIS A 235 3.17 -8.88 -3.08
CA HIS A 235 3.33 -8.25 -4.39
C HIS A 235 4.30 -8.98 -5.32
N GLY A 236 4.90 -10.09 -4.86
CA GLY A 236 5.82 -10.91 -5.64
C GLY A 236 7.29 -10.52 -5.47
N LYS A 237 8.18 -11.47 -5.79
CA LYS A 237 9.63 -11.38 -5.49
C LYS A 237 10.35 -10.21 -6.16
N TYR A 238 9.89 -9.78 -7.33
CA TYR A 238 10.53 -8.69 -8.07
C TYR A 238 10.12 -7.30 -7.57
N ASP A 239 8.91 -7.16 -7.03
CA ASP A 239 8.38 -5.89 -6.51
C ASP A 239 8.54 -5.75 -4.99
N ALA A 240 8.90 -6.83 -4.29
CA ALA A 240 9.02 -6.81 -2.83
C ALA A 240 10.03 -5.76 -2.32
N LEU A 241 11.21 -5.63 -2.95
CA LEU A 241 12.25 -4.74 -2.43
C LEU A 241 11.85 -3.26 -2.52
N GLN A 242 11.33 -2.84 -3.67
CA GLN A 242 10.97 -1.43 -3.91
C GLN A 242 9.82 -0.97 -2.99
N LEU A 243 8.90 -1.85 -2.62
CA LEU A 243 7.73 -1.52 -1.80
C LEU A 243 8.04 -1.43 -0.31
N MET A 244 9.21 -1.90 0.14
CA MET A 244 9.57 -1.94 1.56
C MET A 244 9.46 -0.57 2.26
N PRO A 245 9.96 0.55 1.71
CA PRO A 245 9.90 1.85 2.39
C PRO A 245 8.46 2.36 2.54
N LEU A 246 7.62 2.18 1.51
CA LEU A 246 6.19 2.48 1.58
C LEU A 246 5.52 1.65 2.67
N ALA A 247 5.74 0.33 2.66
CA ALA A 247 5.11 -0.58 3.61
C ALA A 247 5.46 -0.23 5.07
N LEU A 248 6.74 0.08 5.33
CA LEU A 248 7.25 0.54 6.62
C LEU A 248 6.60 1.87 7.05
N CYS A 249 6.53 2.84 6.14
CA CYS A 249 5.92 4.15 6.42
C CYS A 249 4.42 4.00 6.77
N LEU A 250 3.67 3.23 5.99
CA LEU A 250 2.24 2.98 6.24
C LEU A 250 2.03 2.28 7.60
N ALA A 251 2.79 1.21 7.88
CA ALA A 251 2.69 0.49 9.15
C ALA A 251 3.07 1.36 10.35
N TRP A 252 4.14 2.15 10.24
CA TRP A 252 4.54 3.06 11.31
C TRP A 252 3.52 4.17 11.53
N SER A 253 3.04 4.81 10.46
CA SER A 253 1.98 5.83 10.54
C SER A 253 0.73 5.27 11.21
N GLN A 254 0.32 4.06 10.84
CA GLN A 254 -0.86 3.42 11.42
C GLN A 254 -0.74 3.19 12.93
N ILE A 255 0.44 2.82 13.44
CA ILE A 255 0.67 2.67 14.88
C ILE A 255 0.60 4.02 15.59
N GLN A 256 1.14 5.07 14.98
CA GLN A 256 1.21 6.39 15.58
C GLN A 256 -0.13 7.12 15.52
N ARG A 257 -0.65 7.38 14.32
CA ARG A 257 -1.87 8.17 14.11
C ARG A 257 -3.15 7.42 14.38
N LYS A 258 -3.12 6.10 14.23
CA LYS A 258 -4.29 5.23 14.34
C LYS A 258 -5.43 5.58 13.37
N SER A 259 -5.12 6.21 12.24
CA SER A 259 -6.11 6.55 11.21
C SER A 259 -6.00 5.62 10.00
N TYR A 260 -7.10 4.95 9.68
CA TYR A 260 -7.26 4.17 8.45
C TYR A 260 -7.24 5.06 7.20
N TRP A 261 -7.92 6.21 7.24
CA TRP A 261 -8.04 7.08 6.07
C TRP A 261 -6.69 7.69 5.66
N SER A 262 -5.87 8.09 6.63
CA SER A 262 -4.51 8.59 6.36
C SER A 262 -3.68 7.58 5.56
N VAL A 263 -3.70 6.29 5.94
CA VAL A 263 -2.90 5.26 5.24
C VAL A 263 -3.51 4.87 3.89
N VAL A 264 -4.84 4.79 3.78
CA VAL A 264 -5.53 4.54 2.50
C VAL A 264 -5.21 5.64 1.49
N LEU A 265 -5.31 6.91 1.89
CA LEU A 265 -5.04 8.05 1.02
C LEU A 265 -3.57 8.08 0.58
N ALA A 266 -2.63 7.83 1.50
CA ALA A 266 -1.21 7.75 1.17
C ALA A 266 -0.92 6.64 0.14
N HIS A 267 -1.52 5.47 0.33
CA HIS A 267 -1.39 4.35 -0.58
C HIS A 267 -2.05 4.65 -1.95
N ALA A 268 -3.24 5.23 -1.96
CA ALA A 268 -3.90 5.67 -3.19
C ALA A 268 -3.06 6.68 -3.98
N PHE A 269 -2.49 7.72 -3.33
CA PHE A 269 -1.60 8.68 -3.99
C PHE A 269 -0.34 8.01 -4.56
N PHE A 270 0.21 7.06 -3.82
CA PHE A 270 1.37 6.31 -4.28
C PHE A 270 1.03 5.48 -5.54
N ASN A 271 -0.07 4.72 -5.51
CA ASN A 271 -0.50 3.89 -6.63
C ASN A 271 -0.85 4.74 -7.86
N ALA A 272 -1.53 5.88 -7.65
CA ALA A 272 -1.81 6.82 -8.73
C ALA A 272 -0.53 7.38 -9.36
N SER A 273 0.46 7.74 -8.56
CA SER A 273 1.75 8.27 -9.06
C SER A 273 2.53 7.22 -9.85
N MET A 274 2.53 5.97 -9.39
CA MET A 274 3.20 4.86 -10.10
C MET A 274 2.47 4.50 -11.40
N LEU A 275 1.13 4.52 -11.39
CA LEU A 275 0.33 4.35 -12.60
C LEU A 275 0.61 5.47 -13.61
N MET A 276 0.65 6.74 -13.18
CA MET A 276 1.01 7.86 -14.04
C MET A 276 2.41 7.73 -14.64
N LEU A 277 3.39 7.33 -13.84
CA LEU A 277 4.77 7.12 -14.30
C LEU A 277 4.82 6.04 -15.38
N MET A 278 4.11 4.93 -15.16
CA MET A 278 4.04 3.82 -16.11
C MET A 278 3.38 4.23 -17.45
N LEU A 279 2.27 4.98 -17.39
CA LEU A 279 1.59 5.47 -18.59
C LEU A 279 2.45 6.47 -19.37
N ALA A 280 3.27 7.26 -18.66
CA ALA A 280 4.22 8.16 -19.30
C ALA A 280 5.36 7.40 -20.00
N SER A 281 5.85 6.30 -19.40
CA SER A 281 6.93 5.48 -19.97
C SER A 281 6.48 4.62 -21.14
N SER A 282 5.27 4.06 -21.11
CA SER A 282 4.76 3.22 -22.21
C SER A 282 4.56 3.99 -23.51
N GLY A 283 4.32 5.30 -23.41
CA GLY A 283 4.23 6.19 -24.56
C GLY A 283 5.57 6.56 -25.20
N ALA A 284 6.71 6.11 -24.69
CA ALA A 284 8.03 6.48 -25.25
C ALA A 284 8.55 5.51 -26.32
N GLU A 285 7.91 4.34 -26.52
CA GLU A 285 8.40 3.26 -27.40
C GLU A 285 7.68 3.16 -28.76
N VAL A 286 6.76 4.09 -29.09
CA VAL A 286 5.91 4.01 -30.30
C VAL A 286 6.44 4.85 -31.48
N ASP A 287 7.62 5.46 -31.36
CA ASP A 287 8.26 6.24 -32.44
C ASP A 287 9.52 5.56 -33.00
#